data_AF-R7XWK1-F1
#
_entry.id   AF-R7XWK1-F1
#
_cell.length_a   1.000
_cell.length_b   1.000
_cell.length_c   1.000
_cell.angle_alpha   90.00
_cell.angle_beta   90.00
_cell.angle_gamma   90.00
#
_symmetry.space_group_name_H-M   'P 1'
#
loop_
_entity.id
_entity.type
_entity.pdbx_description
1 polymer ?
#
loop_
_entity_poly.entity_id
_entity_poly.type
_entity_poly.pdbx_seq_one_letter_code
_entity_poly.pdbx_strand_id
1 'polypeptide(L)'
;MSGDQLCNLCDRQAVIHLGMTIEEASAGGQQLYLANMPWGSTRWRHGEDRKGKVRRYEPSTRKPKPRTKNAVEFYPVEEVQHALFDMTRDLAAAHRKGPFGDPPHEQMAAFLDQAVLDHAQRHGWPSSTTHRTRHSMRVLQLMQDTPGAMLLATDAILLHTIGMTAIPVIDVATAAALMLDDRQPAIRAWFATTTAGLPSPMLEEVAEWFDVMLNGSTTPPRRQPRSEQTTRLNLRWAMPALAHWATQGHTSLREITVDDVRTVLPPAGNPRSTMGSGLRSILTVLKARKVLFINPIARVHTGGHERRDPMPAHAAHVREALHSPDPACAALTALAIFHGLRSGELRNMHLVDLADGRLKVANRTILLADPVRVRLAAWLDYRTRRWPSTANPHVFLNHRNATRTERVGGRWFGLKIGIPIQTLREDRILHEALVTGGDVRRICDLFGLTVEGALRYLPNPELDGLEPIPDTPGS
;
A
#
# COMPACT_ATOMS: atom_id res chain seq x y z
N MET A 1 5.57 -44.17 18.71
CA MET A 1 6.64 -43.46 19.48
C MET A 1 5.99 -42.88 20.73
N SER A 2 6.67 -42.98 21.88
CA SER A 2 6.22 -42.37 23.14
C SER A 2 6.12 -40.85 23.00
N GLY A 3 5.14 -40.22 23.67
CA GLY A 3 4.83 -38.78 23.54
C GLY A 3 5.94 -37.80 23.96
N ASP A 4 7.03 -38.29 24.53
CA ASP A 4 8.18 -37.48 24.98
C ASP A 4 9.24 -37.21 23.88
N GLN A 5 8.95 -37.50 22.61
CA GLN A 5 9.88 -37.25 21.48
C GLN A 5 9.32 -36.31 20.40
N LEU A 6 8.26 -35.55 20.69
CA LEU A 6 7.67 -34.63 19.71
C LEU A 6 8.33 -33.24 19.77
N CYS A 7 8.86 -32.79 18.64
CA CYS A 7 9.32 -31.42 18.46
C CYS A 7 8.14 -30.45 18.54
N ASN A 8 8.33 -29.27 19.17
CA ASN A 8 7.32 -28.21 19.30
C ASN A 8 6.69 -27.79 17.95
N LEU A 9 7.40 -27.98 16.82
CA LEU A 9 6.85 -27.76 15.48
C LEU A 9 5.80 -28.82 15.12
N CYS A 10 6.08 -30.09 15.39
CA CYS A 10 5.18 -31.22 15.11
C CYS A 10 3.92 -31.14 15.99
N ASP A 11 4.08 -30.77 17.26
CA ASP A 11 2.94 -30.55 18.18
C ASP A 11 2.08 -29.37 17.71
N ARG A 12 2.70 -28.25 17.33
CA ARG A 12 1.97 -27.09 16.79
C ARG A 12 1.27 -27.40 15.46
N GLN A 13 1.88 -28.16 14.56
CA GLN A 13 1.24 -28.54 13.31
C GLN A 13 0.09 -29.54 13.52
N ALA A 14 0.20 -30.46 14.48
CA ALA A 14 -0.88 -31.37 14.84
C ALA A 14 -2.09 -30.63 15.45
N VAL A 15 -1.85 -29.56 16.23
CA VAL A 15 -2.91 -28.69 16.76
C VAL A 15 -3.55 -27.81 15.66
N ILE A 16 -2.77 -27.39 14.65
CA ILE A 16 -3.27 -26.58 13.52
C ILE A 16 -4.00 -27.44 12.48
N HIS A 17 -3.64 -28.72 12.34
CA HIS A 17 -4.22 -29.66 11.39
C HIS A 17 -4.91 -30.83 12.11
N LEU A 18 -6.17 -30.62 12.52
CA LEU A 18 -6.99 -31.70 13.09
C LEU A 18 -7.13 -32.86 12.08
N GLY A 19 -6.62 -34.05 12.46
CA GLY A 19 -6.81 -35.30 11.73
C GLY A 19 -5.67 -35.79 10.83
N MET A 20 -4.50 -35.14 10.84
CA MET A 20 -3.29 -35.60 10.14
C MET A 20 -2.33 -36.37 11.06
N THR A 21 -1.54 -37.27 10.46
CA THR A 21 -0.39 -37.91 11.11
C THR A 21 0.79 -36.91 11.20
N ILE A 22 1.71 -37.13 12.15
CA ILE A 22 2.85 -36.22 12.38
C ILE A 22 3.77 -36.15 11.15
N GLU A 23 3.84 -37.24 10.39
CA GLU A 23 4.59 -37.39 9.15
C GLU A 23 3.99 -36.53 8.02
N GLU A 24 2.66 -36.45 7.91
CA GLU A 24 1.95 -35.60 6.93
C GLU A 24 2.07 -34.11 7.25
N ALA A 25 2.01 -33.76 8.53
CA ALA A 25 2.21 -32.39 9.01
C ALA A 25 3.61 -31.85 8.66
N SER A 26 4.63 -32.71 8.74
CA SER A 26 6.04 -32.35 8.57
C SER A 26 6.47 -32.22 7.10
N ALA A 27 5.71 -32.77 6.14
CA ALA A 27 6.07 -32.81 4.73
C ALA A 27 6.12 -31.44 4.02
N GLY A 28 5.48 -30.40 4.58
CA GLY A 28 5.41 -29.05 4.00
C GLY A 28 5.98 -27.92 4.86
N GLY A 29 6.60 -28.24 6.00
CA GLY A 29 7.12 -27.25 6.95
C GLY A 29 8.46 -26.66 6.50
N GLN A 30 8.57 -25.32 6.43
CA GLN A 30 9.88 -24.68 6.25
C GLN A 30 10.64 -24.61 7.59
N GLN A 31 11.88 -25.06 7.55
CA GLN A 31 12.85 -25.12 8.65
C GLN A 31 13.35 -23.71 9.02
N LEU A 32 12.52 -22.91 9.70
CA LEU A 32 12.95 -21.68 10.37
C LEU A 32 12.36 -21.59 11.79
N TYR A 33 12.33 -22.72 12.48
CA TYR A 33 12.04 -22.77 13.91
C TYR A 33 13.35 -23.05 14.64
N LEU A 34 13.86 -22.05 15.38
CA LEU A 34 14.98 -22.27 16.30
C LEU A 34 14.51 -23.24 17.38
N ALA A 35 15.12 -24.43 17.41
CA ALA A 35 14.67 -25.58 18.18
C ALA A 35 14.63 -25.40 19.71
N ASN A 36 15.01 -24.23 20.24
CA ASN A 36 15.16 -23.96 21.67
C ASN A 36 14.53 -22.65 22.17
N MET A 37 13.61 -22.02 21.43
CA MET A 37 12.83 -20.91 22.02
C MET A 37 11.63 -21.46 22.80
N PRO A 38 11.57 -21.29 24.14
CA PRO A 38 10.39 -21.66 24.91
C PRO A 38 9.21 -20.77 24.50
N TRP A 39 8.16 -21.40 23.97
CA TRP A 39 6.90 -20.74 23.67
C TRP A 39 5.98 -20.85 24.89
N GLY A 40 5.84 -19.76 25.64
CA GLY A 40 5.03 -19.70 26.85
C GLY A 40 3.59 -19.25 26.57
N SER A 41 2.77 -20.09 25.92
CA SER A 41 1.31 -19.96 26.06
C SER A 41 0.53 -21.18 25.54
N THR A 42 0.73 -22.35 26.14
CA THR A 42 -0.29 -23.44 26.17
C THR A 42 -0.03 -24.53 27.21
N ARG A 43 0.97 -24.39 28.08
CA ARG A 43 1.23 -25.33 29.18
C ARG A 43 0.77 -24.81 30.54
N TRP A 44 -0.44 -24.27 30.60
CA TRP A 44 -1.12 -24.04 31.89
C TRP A 44 -2.62 -24.21 31.70
N ARG A 45 -3.10 -25.44 31.89
CA ARG A 45 -4.34 -25.75 32.62
C ARG A 45 -4.53 -27.26 32.75
N HIS A 46 -4.59 -27.69 34.01
CA HIS A 46 -5.09 -28.96 34.54
C HIS A 46 -4.18 -30.19 34.42
N GLY A 47 -3.37 -30.36 35.47
CA GLY A 47 -3.17 -31.69 36.04
C GLY A 47 -4.51 -32.24 36.49
N GLU A 48 -4.98 -33.25 35.77
CA GLU A 48 -5.93 -34.24 36.23
C GLU A 48 -5.76 -35.43 35.30
N ASP A 49 -5.40 -36.58 35.88
CA ASP A 49 -5.34 -37.88 35.22
C ASP A 49 -6.71 -38.22 34.62
N ARG A 50 -6.97 -37.76 33.40
CA ARG A 50 -8.04 -38.33 32.59
C ARG A 50 -7.52 -39.58 31.90
N LYS A 51 -7.59 -40.70 32.62
CA LYS A 51 -7.82 -42.03 32.03
C LYS A 51 -9.20 -42.08 31.35
N GLY A 52 -9.41 -41.20 30.36
CA GLY A 52 -10.59 -41.19 29.49
C GLY A 52 -10.22 -41.92 28.21
N LYS A 53 -10.89 -43.04 27.94
CA LYS A 53 -10.69 -43.90 26.77
C LYS A 53 -10.45 -43.07 25.50
N VAL A 54 -9.22 -43.12 24.98
CA VAL A 54 -8.90 -42.72 23.62
C VAL A 54 -9.78 -43.58 22.71
N ARG A 55 -10.86 -42.99 22.19
CA ARG A 55 -11.66 -43.64 21.18
C ARG A 55 -10.79 -43.70 19.93
N ARG A 56 -10.22 -44.88 19.68
CA ARG A 56 -9.45 -45.19 18.48
C ARG A 56 -10.26 -44.69 17.28
N TYR A 57 -9.68 -43.77 16.52
CA TYR A 57 -10.24 -43.29 15.27
C TYR A 57 -10.41 -44.49 14.35
N GLU A 58 -11.66 -44.91 14.12
CA GLU A 58 -11.99 -45.81 13.03
C GLU A 58 -11.92 -44.99 11.74
N PRO A 59 -11.13 -45.41 10.73
CA PRO A 59 -11.08 -44.71 9.46
C PRO A 59 -12.49 -44.61 8.90
N SER A 60 -12.94 -43.38 8.66
CA SER A 60 -14.22 -43.17 7.98
C SER A 60 -14.22 -43.92 6.66
N THR A 61 -15.09 -44.92 6.52
CA THR A 61 -15.38 -45.62 5.26
C THR A 61 -16.17 -44.76 4.27
N ARG A 62 -16.29 -43.44 4.52
CA ARG A 62 -16.82 -42.50 3.54
C ARG A 62 -15.83 -42.40 2.38
N LYS A 63 -16.13 -43.16 1.32
CA LYS A 63 -15.53 -43.00 0.00
C LYS A 63 -15.41 -41.50 -0.31
N PRO A 64 -14.25 -41.01 -0.78
CA PRO A 64 -14.13 -39.62 -1.23
C PRO A 64 -15.23 -39.38 -2.28
N LYS A 65 -16.14 -38.43 -2.00
CA LYS A 65 -17.14 -38.04 -2.99
C LYS A 65 -16.38 -37.62 -4.26
N PRO A 66 -16.77 -38.11 -5.45
CA PRO A 66 -16.15 -37.66 -6.69
C PRO A 66 -16.26 -36.13 -6.78
N ARG A 67 -15.16 -35.46 -7.17
CA ARG A 67 -15.19 -34.03 -7.51
C ARG A 67 -16.12 -33.88 -8.71
N THR A 68 -17.40 -33.58 -8.46
CA THR A 68 -18.35 -33.20 -9.49
C THR A 68 -17.83 -31.93 -10.15
N LYS A 69 -17.55 -31.99 -11.45
CA LYS A 69 -17.18 -30.87 -12.32
C LYS A 69 -18.35 -29.91 -12.59
N ASN A 70 -19.36 -29.89 -11.72
CA ASN A 70 -20.42 -28.91 -11.80
C ASN A 70 -19.94 -27.74 -10.94
N ALA A 71 -19.64 -26.61 -11.58
CA ALA A 71 -19.41 -25.38 -10.85
C ALA A 71 -20.61 -25.17 -9.93
N VAL A 72 -20.36 -25.04 -8.63
CA VAL A 72 -21.43 -24.69 -7.68
C VAL A 72 -21.82 -23.27 -8.07
N GLU A 73 -22.98 -23.08 -8.69
CA GLU A 73 -23.49 -21.73 -8.90
C GLU A 73 -24.16 -21.25 -7.62
N PHE A 74 -23.93 -19.98 -7.28
CA PHE A 74 -24.54 -19.33 -6.12
C PHE A 74 -24.83 -17.88 -6.45
N TYR A 75 -26.01 -17.42 -6.07
CA TYR A 75 -26.44 -16.03 -6.17
C TYR A 75 -26.85 -15.56 -4.78
N PRO A 76 -26.44 -14.35 -4.37
CA PRO A 76 -26.78 -13.83 -3.05
C PRO A 76 -28.29 -13.60 -2.94
N VAL A 77 -28.83 -13.78 -1.73
CA VAL A 77 -30.23 -13.48 -1.44
C VAL A 77 -30.45 -11.96 -1.55
N GLU A 78 -31.48 -11.54 -2.29
CA GLU A 78 -31.81 -10.12 -2.48
C GLU A 78 -32.51 -9.51 -1.26
N GLU A 79 -33.33 -10.30 -0.57
CA GLU A 79 -34.03 -9.89 0.64
C GLU A 79 -33.11 -10.01 1.86
N VAL A 80 -32.68 -8.85 2.38
CA VAL A 80 -31.82 -8.78 3.56
C VAL A 80 -32.65 -8.41 4.78
N GLN A 81 -32.57 -9.21 5.84
CA GLN A 81 -33.14 -8.85 7.14
C GLN A 81 -32.24 -7.79 7.79
N HIS A 82 -32.75 -6.56 7.91
CA HIS A 82 -32.04 -5.50 8.63
C HIS A 82 -32.03 -5.80 10.14
N ALA A 83 -30.87 -5.60 10.77
CA ALA A 83 -30.76 -5.64 12.21
C ALA A 83 -31.56 -4.48 12.84
N LEU A 84 -32.35 -4.78 13.87
CA LEU A 84 -33.13 -3.77 14.59
C LEU A 84 -32.21 -2.79 15.35
N PHE A 85 -31.07 -3.28 15.82
CA PHE A 85 -30.00 -2.49 16.44
C PHE A 85 -28.65 -3.02 15.95
N ASP A 86 -27.73 -2.12 15.66
CA ASP A 86 -26.35 -2.48 15.36
C ASP A 86 -25.62 -2.83 16.67
N MET A 87 -25.18 -4.08 16.81
CA MET A 87 -24.37 -4.53 17.94
C MET A 87 -23.00 -4.96 17.45
N THR A 88 -21.95 -4.31 17.96
CA THR A 88 -20.58 -4.71 17.66
C THR A 88 -20.31 -6.14 18.12
N ARG A 89 -20.01 -7.04 17.17
CA ARG A 89 -19.69 -8.44 17.45
C ARG A 89 -18.35 -8.54 18.16
N ASP A 90 -18.33 -9.06 19.39
CA ASP A 90 -17.07 -9.40 20.09
C ASP A 90 -16.51 -10.73 19.57
N LEU A 91 -15.86 -10.66 18.41
CA LEU A 91 -15.19 -11.80 17.79
C LEU A 91 -14.10 -12.40 18.69
N ALA A 92 -13.44 -11.58 19.52
CA ALA A 92 -12.40 -12.05 20.42
C ALA A 92 -12.99 -12.91 21.55
N ALA A 93 -14.14 -12.53 22.10
CA ALA A 93 -14.88 -13.37 23.06
C ALA A 93 -15.38 -14.66 22.41
N ALA A 94 -15.91 -14.59 21.19
CA ALA A 94 -16.34 -15.79 20.45
C ALA A 94 -15.16 -16.75 20.22
N HIS A 95 -14.01 -16.23 19.80
CA HIS A 95 -12.80 -17.02 19.57
C HIS A 95 -12.26 -17.67 20.86
N ARG A 96 -12.37 -17.00 22.02
CA ARG A 96 -11.99 -17.58 23.33
C ARG A 96 -12.91 -18.72 23.77
N LYS A 97 -14.17 -18.75 23.31
CA LYS A 97 -15.16 -19.77 23.71
C LYS A 97 -14.98 -21.11 23.00
N GLY A 98 -14.20 -21.18 21.92
CA GLY A 98 -13.91 -22.42 21.21
C GLY A 98 -13.88 -22.25 19.69
N PRO A 99 -13.85 -23.37 18.95
CA PRO A 99 -13.88 -23.33 17.50
C PRO A 99 -15.20 -22.74 16.98
N PHE A 100 -15.11 -21.98 15.89
CA PHE A 100 -16.28 -21.50 15.17
C PHE A 100 -17.02 -22.67 14.51
N GLY A 101 -18.35 -22.57 14.44
CA GLY A 101 -19.22 -23.58 13.81
C GLY A 101 -19.10 -23.65 12.29
N ASP A 102 -19.96 -24.46 11.68
CA ASP A 102 -20.10 -24.49 10.21
C ASP A 102 -20.89 -23.26 9.72
N PRO A 103 -20.52 -22.70 8.54
CA PRO A 103 -21.29 -21.61 7.94
C PRO A 103 -22.78 -21.96 7.78
N PRO A 104 -23.69 -21.00 7.99
CA PRO A 104 -25.13 -21.27 8.04
C PRO A 104 -25.71 -21.62 6.66
N HIS A 105 -25.07 -21.21 5.56
CA HIS A 105 -25.53 -21.46 4.20
C HIS A 105 -24.58 -22.40 3.44
N GLU A 106 -24.95 -23.67 3.30
CA GLU A 106 -24.07 -24.72 2.74
C GLU A 106 -23.63 -24.46 1.28
N GLN A 107 -24.55 -24.01 0.41
CA GLN A 107 -24.22 -23.74 -1.00
C GLN A 107 -23.25 -22.56 -1.16
N MET A 108 -23.49 -21.44 -0.47
CA MET A 108 -22.57 -20.30 -0.41
C MET A 108 -21.20 -20.72 0.11
N ALA A 109 -21.16 -21.54 1.17
CA ALA A 109 -19.91 -22.04 1.73
C ALA A 109 -19.12 -22.90 0.74
N ALA A 110 -19.80 -23.80 0.01
CA ALA A 110 -19.17 -24.60 -1.03
C ALA A 110 -18.67 -23.75 -2.20
N PHE A 111 -19.45 -22.76 -2.63
CA PHE A 111 -19.07 -21.82 -3.68
C PHE A 111 -17.83 -21.00 -3.29
N LEU A 112 -17.84 -20.36 -2.12
CA LEU A 112 -16.73 -19.55 -1.65
C LEU A 112 -15.48 -20.39 -1.37
N ASP A 113 -15.63 -21.65 -0.92
CA ASP A 113 -14.50 -22.55 -0.76
C ASP A 113 -13.80 -22.83 -2.11
N GLN A 114 -14.58 -23.12 -3.17
CA GLN A 114 -14.03 -23.24 -4.52
C GLN A 114 -13.43 -21.93 -5.01
N ALA A 115 -14.10 -20.79 -4.80
CA ALA A 115 -13.58 -19.48 -5.19
C ALA A 115 -12.23 -19.16 -4.55
N VAL A 116 -12.03 -19.53 -3.26
CA VAL A 116 -10.72 -19.39 -2.59
C VAL A 116 -9.67 -20.30 -3.24
N LEU A 117 -10.02 -21.55 -3.58
CA LEU A 117 -9.09 -22.48 -4.23
C LEU A 117 -8.67 -21.99 -5.63
N ASP A 118 -9.64 -21.55 -6.43
CA ASP A 118 -9.40 -21.02 -7.77
C ASP A 118 -8.57 -19.73 -7.72
N HIS A 119 -8.89 -18.83 -6.79
CA HIS A 119 -8.11 -17.62 -6.58
C HIS A 119 -6.69 -17.94 -6.11
N ALA A 120 -6.53 -18.87 -5.16
CA ALA A 120 -5.22 -19.32 -4.70
C ALA A 120 -4.38 -19.90 -5.84
N GLN A 121 -4.97 -20.70 -6.73
CA GLN A 121 -4.28 -21.23 -7.90
C GLN A 121 -3.89 -20.11 -8.87
N ARG A 122 -4.83 -19.23 -9.22
CA ARG A 122 -4.59 -18.10 -10.15
C ARG A 122 -3.54 -17.12 -9.64
N HIS A 123 -3.44 -16.93 -8.33
CA HIS A 123 -2.53 -15.96 -7.72
C HIS A 123 -1.28 -16.61 -7.09
N GLY A 124 -1.13 -17.94 -7.20
CA GLY A 124 0.07 -18.64 -6.76
C GLY A 124 0.24 -18.73 -5.25
N TRP A 125 -0.84 -18.79 -4.49
CA TRP A 125 -0.79 -18.76 -3.04
C TRP A 125 -0.15 -20.02 -2.45
N PRO A 126 0.71 -19.88 -1.43
CA PRO A 126 1.14 -21.00 -0.61
C PRO A 126 -0.05 -21.65 0.10
N SER A 127 0.03 -22.95 0.38
CA SER A 127 -1.02 -23.71 1.09
C SER A 127 -1.44 -23.09 2.42
N SER A 128 -0.49 -22.45 3.13
CA SER A 128 -0.76 -21.76 4.40
C SER A 128 -1.66 -20.53 4.21
N THR A 129 -1.44 -19.72 3.18
CA THR A 129 -2.30 -18.57 2.84
C THR A 129 -3.69 -19.05 2.42
N THR A 130 -3.76 -20.09 1.59
CA THR A 130 -5.03 -20.69 1.16
C THR A 130 -5.83 -21.20 2.35
N HIS A 131 -5.21 -21.97 3.26
CA HIS A 131 -5.88 -22.49 4.43
C HIS A 131 -6.38 -21.38 5.37
N ARG A 132 -5.53 -20.38 5.66
CA ARG A 132 -5.93 -19.23 6.50
C ARG A 132 -7.08 -18.44 5.89
N THR A 133 -7.08 -18.26 4.56
CA THR A 133 -8.15 -17.55 3.86
C THR A 133 -9.45 -18.35 3.87
N ARG A 134 -9.40 -19.67 3.62
CA ARG A 134 -10.57 -20.55 3.74
C ARG A 134 -11.20 -20.49 5.13
N HIS A 135 -10.37 -20.57 6.18
CA HIS A 135 -10.85 -20.46 7.56
C HIS A 135 -11.47 -19.08 7.84
N SER A 136 -10.78 -18.01 7.45
CA SER A 136 -11.26 -16.63 7.63
C SER A 136 -12.56 -16.36 6.88
N MET A 137 -12.72 -16.91 5.66
CA MET A 137 -13.93 -16.83 4.84
C MET A 137 -15.12 -17.55 5.49
N ARG A 138 -14.88 -18.68 6.17
CA ARG A 138 -15.93 -19.38 6.93
C ARG A 138 -16.40 -18.57 8.13
N VAL A 139 -15.47 -17.95 8.86
CA VAL A 139 -15.81 -17.06 9.97
C VAL A 139 -16.58 -15.84 9.50
N LEU A 140 -16.20 -15.25 8.35
CA LEU A 140 -16.95 -14.13 7.79
C LEU A 140 -18.41 -14.48 7.45
N GLN A 141 -18.67 -15.70 6.95
CA GLN A 141 -20.04 -16.16 6.71
C GLN A 141 -20.85 -16.33 8.00
N LEU A 142 -20.21 -16.71 9.11
CA LEU A 142 -20.87 -16.78 10.42
C LEU A 142 -21.22 -15.39 10.98
N MET A 143 -20.62 -14.33 10.43
CA MET A 143 -20.93 -12.95 10.82
C MET A 143 -22.15 -12.41 10.08
N GLN A 144 -22.74 -13.13 9.11
CA GLN A 144 -23.90 -12.61 8.38
C GLN A 144 -25.15 -12.60 9.26
N ASP A 145 -25.85 -11.46 9.31
CA ASP A 145 -27.19 -11.40 9.92
C ASP A 145 -28.22 -12.16 9.08
N THR A 146 -28.07 -12.08 7.74
CA THR A 146 -28.86 -12.86 6.79
C THR A 146 -27.95 -13.87 6.07
N PRO A 147 -28.02 -15.17 6.43
CA PRO A 147 -27.28 -16.21 5.74
C PRO A 147 -27.51 -16.20 4.23
N GLY A 148 -26.44 -16.19 3.43
CA GLY A 148 -26.57 -16.15 1.97
C GLY A 148 -26.65 -14.76 1.35
N ALA A 149 -26.66 -13.69 2.15
CA ALA A 149 -26.57 -12.31 1.62
C ALA A 149 -25.16 -11.99 1.09
N MET A 150 -24.99 -10.78 0.56
CA MET A 150 -23.66 -10.23 0.26
C MET A 150 -22.80 -10.14 1.53
N LEU A 151 -21.49 -10.35 1.40
CA LEU A 151 -20.53 -10.14 2.49
C LEU A 151 -20.16 -8.66 2.59
N LEU A 152 -19.93 -8.17 3.81
CA LEU A 152 -19.54 -6.78 4.06
C LEU A 152 -18.02 -6.65 4.26
N ALA A 153 -17.43 -5.62 3.66
CA ALA A 153 -16.00 -5.36 3.80
C ALA A 153 -15.66 -4.81 5.20
N THR A 154 -16.59 -4.10 5.85
CA THR A 154 -16.51 -3.69 7.26
C THR A 154 -16.43 -4.89 8.20
N ASP A 155 -17.19 -5.96 7.96
CA ASP A 155 -17.11 -7.21 8.73
C ASP A 155 -15.77 -7.92 8.48
N ALA A 156 -15.34 -7.99 7.22
CA ALA A 156 -14.09 -8.65 6.86
C ALA A 156 -12.87 -8.05 7.59
N ILE A 157 -12.81 -6.73 7.78
CA ILE A 157 -11.67 -6.09 8.48
C ILE A 157 -11.60 -6.46 9.96
N LEU A 158 -12.73 -6.77 10.61
CA LEU A 158 -12.78 -7.17 12.02
C LEU A 158 -12.08 -8.51 12.27
N LEU A 159 -11.92 -9.37 11.26
CA LEU A 159 -11.18 -10.63 11.35
C LEU A 159 -9.74 -10.45 11.90
N HIS A 160 -9.11 -9.28 11.67
CA HIS A 160 -7.78 -9.01 12.22
C HIS A 160 -7.74 -8.97 13.75
N THR A 161 -8.85 -8.63 14.41
CA THR A 161 -8.94 -8.60 15.88
C THR A 161 -8.71 -9.98 16.53
N ILE A 162 -8.87 -11.04 15.76
CA ILE A 162 -8.64 -12.44 16.15
C ILE A 162 -7.51 -13.11 15.35
N GLY A 163 -6.62 -12.32 14.74
CA GLY A 163 -5.45 -12.83 14.00
C GLY A 163 -5.77 -13.50 12.65
N MET A 164 -7.02 -13.38 12.18
CA MET A 164 -7.46 -13.88 10.89
C MET A 164 -7.16 -12.90 9.75
N THR A 165 -7.28 -13.36 8.50
CA THR A 165 -6.85 -12.59 7.33
C THR A 165 -8.04 -11.88 6.69
N ALA A 166 -8.09 -10.54 6.74
CA ALA A 166 -9.15 -9.79 6.06
C ALA A 166 -8.91 -9.62 4.57
N ILE A 167 -7.72 -9.15 4.17
CA ILE A 167 -7.54 -8.69 2.79
C ILE A 167 -7.65 -9.83 1.77
N PRO A 168 -7.03 -11.01 1.95
CA PRO A 168 -7.26 -12.15 1.05
C PRO A 168 -8.74 -12.56 0.95
N VAL A 169 -9.51 -12.42 2.03
CA VAL A 169 -10.96 -12.70 2.04
C VAL A 169 -11.70 -11.66 1.20
N ILE A 170 -11.36 -10.37 1.35
CA ILE A 170 -11.91 -9.29 0.53
C ILE A 170 -11.56 -9.50 -0.94
N ASP A 171 -10.30 -9.81 -1.26
CA ASP A 171 -9.83 -10.05 -2.63
C ASP A 171 -10.62 -11.19 -3.30
N VAL A 172 -10.85 -12.31 -2.58
CA VAL A 172 -11.62 -13.45 -3.08
C VAL A 172 -13.09 -13.13 -3.24
N ALA A 173 -13.74 -12.59 -2.20
CA ALA A 173 -15.18 -12.31 -2.23
C ALA A 173 -15.51 -11.23 -3.27
N THR A 174 -14.65 -10.24 -3.46
CA THR A 174 -14.77 -9.24 -4.53
C THR A 174 -14.64 -9.90 -5.90
N ALA A 175 -13.64 -10.76 -6.10
CA ALA A 175 -13.46 -11.50 -7.35
C ALA A 175 -14.62 -12.47 -7.66
N ALA A 176 -15.32 -12.95 -6.63
CA ALA A 176 -16.51 -13.79 -6.73
C ALA A 176 -17.81 -12.98 -6.84
N ALA A 177 -17.75 -11.64 -6.89
CA ALA A 177 -18.90 -10.74 -6.90
C ALA A 177 -19.87 -10.92 -5.71
N LEU A 178 -19.35 -11.33 -4.54
CA LEU A 178 -20.11 -11.54 -3.29
C LEU A 178 -19.68 -10.59 -2.15
N MET A 179 -18.99 -9.50 -2.47
CA MET A 179 -18.52 -8.51 -1.49
C MET A 179 -19.13 -7.13 -1.80
N LEU A 180 -19.72 -6.52 -0.79
CA LEU A 180 -20.09 -5.11 -0.77
C LEU A 180 -18.97 -4.34 -0.05
N ASP A 181 -18.30 -3.44 -0.77
CA ASP A 181 -17.33 -2.54 -0.14
C ASP A 181 -18.04 -1.35 0.50
N ASP A 182 -18.57 -1.58 1.70
CA ASP A 182 -19.30 -0.62 2.54
C ASP A 182 -18.37 0.24 3.42
N ARG A 183 -17.05 0.08 3.29
CA ARG A 183 -16.07 0.81 4.09
C ARG A 183 -16.05 2.27 3.69
N GLN A 184 -16.10 3.16 4.68
CA GLN A 184 -15.79 4.57 4.46
C GLN A 184 -14.31 4.74 4.10
N PRO A 185 -13.97 5.37 2.96
CA PRO A 185 -12.58 5.65 2.61
C PRO A 185 -11.87 6.39 3.74
N ALA A 186 -10.67 5.95 4.12
CA ALA A 186 -9.93 6.52 5.24
C ALA A 186 -9.69 8.04 5.10
N ILE A 187 -9.66 8.56 3.88
CA ILE A 187 -9.56 9.99 3.61
C ILE A 187 -10.79 10.77 4.12
N ARG A 188 -12.00 10.20 4.12
CA ARG A 188 -13.21 10.86 4.64
C ARG A 188 -13.15 11.02 6.16
N ALA A 189 -12.73 9.95 6.87
CA ALA A 189 -12.51 10.02 8.32
C ALA A 189 -11.40 11.02 8.66
N TRP A 190 -10.27 10.97 7.94
CA TRP A 190 -9.18 11.93 8.10
C TRP A 190 -9.63 13.38 7.86
N PHE A 191 -10.47 13.62 6.84
CA PHE A 191 -11.03 14.94 6.55
C PHE A 191 -11.84 15.44 7.75
N ALA A 192 -12.80 14.65 8.23
CA ALA A 192 -13.64 14.99 9.37
C ALA A 192 -12.82 15.32 10.62
N THR A 193 -11.79 14.53 10.95
CA THR A 193 -10.89 14.82 12.07
C THR A 193 -10.08 16.10 11.84
N THR A 194 -9.62 16.34 10.62
CA THR A 194 -8.77 17.50 10.30
C THR A 194 -9.56 18.81 10.36
N THR A 195 -10.85 18.80 10.00
CA THR A 195 -11.70 19.98 9.94
C THR A 195 -12.65 20.14 11.13
N ALA A 196 -12.56 19.28 12.15
CA ALA A 196 -13.48 19.25 13.30
C ALA A 196 -13.57 20.58 14.08
N GLY A 197 -12.51 21.41 14.04
CA GLY A 197 -12.47 22.71 14.71
C GLY A 197 -13.01 23.89 13.88
N LEU A 198 -13.49 23.67 12.66
CA LEU A 198 -13.99 24.75 11.80
C LEU A 198 -15.48 25.04 12.09
N PRO A 199 -15.94 26.30 11.98
CA PRO A 199 -17.35 26.65 12.03
C PRO A 199 -18.15 25.92 10.94
N SER A 200 -19.42 25.57 11.22
CA SER A 200 -20.25 24.77 10.31
C SER A 200 -20.31 25.29 8.87
N PRO A 201 -20.53 26.59 8.61
CA PRO A 201 -20.55 27.09 7.23
C PRO A 201 -19.21 26.91 6.52
N MET A 202 -18.09 27.23 7.19
CA MET A 202 -16.74 27.02 6.66
C MET A 202 -16.46 25.53 6.40
N LEU A 203 -16.91 24.64 7.28
CA LEU A 203 -16.77 23.19 7.13
C LEU A 203 -17.50 22.70 5.87
N GLU A 204 -18.75 23.11 5.66
CA GLU A 204 -19.55 22.76 4.47
C GLU A 204 -18.87 23.22 3.18
N GLU A 205 -18.32 24.44 3.19
CA GLU A 205 -17.61 24.99 2.04
C GLU A 205 -16.32 24.21 1.76
N VAL A 206 -15.53 23.88 2.78
CA VAL A 206 -14.32 23.06 2.60
C VAL A 206 -14.70 21.62 2.18
N ALA A 207 -15.84 21.09 2.63
CA ALA A 207 -16.34 19.79 2.22
C ALA A 207 -16.74 19.75 0.74
N GLU A 208 -17.33 20.83 0.22
CA GLU A 208 -17.62 20.97 -1.22
C GLU A 208 -16.34 20.91 -2.07
N TRP A 209 -15.27 21.58 -1.62
CA TRP A 209 -13.97 21.45 -2.27
C TRP A 209 -13.43 20.02 -2.19
N PHE A 210 -13.53 19.39 -1.02
CA PHE A 210 -13.03 18.05 -0.78
C PHE A 210 -13.72 17.02 -1.67
N ASP A 211 -15.05 17.10 -1.83
CA ASP A 211 -15.81 16.18 -2.68
C ASP A 211 -15.44 16.32 -4.17
N VAL A 212 -15.33 17.56 -4.67
CA VAL A 212 -14.85 17.82 -6.04
C VAL A 212 -13.43 17.31 -6.26
N MET A 213 -12.56 17.38 -5.24
CA MET A 213 -11.20 16.85 -5.34
C MET A 213 -11.17 15.34 -5.36
N LEU A 214 -12.03 14.67 -4.59
CA LEU A 214 -12.04 13.21 -4.47
C LEU A 214 -12.75 12.54 -5.65
N ASN A 215 -13.90 13.08 -6.06
CA ASN A 215 -14.77 12.47 -7.07
C ASN A 215 -14.66 13.13 -8.45
N GLY A 216 -13.96 14.27 -8.54
CA GLY A 216 -13.97 15.09 -9.75
C GLY A 216 -15.28 15.87 -9.91
N SER A 217 -15.43 16.53 -11.06
CA SER A 217 -16.68 17.18 -11.44
C SER A 217 -16.80 17.30 -12.95
N THR A 218 -18.00 17.03 -13.47
CA THR A 218 -18.38 17.26 -14.88
C THR A 218 -18.94 18.67 -15.11
N THR A 219 -19.30 19.37 -14.03
CA THR A 219 -19.70 20.77 -14.03
C THR A 219 -18.52 21.66 -13.61
N PRO A 220 -18.54 22.98 -13.88
CA PRO A 220 -17.46 23.86 -13.45
C PRO A 220 -17.16 23.76 -11.94
N PRO A 221 -15.89 23.57 -11.52
CA PRO A 221 -14.73 23.39 -12.38
C PRO A 221 -14.65 21.96 -12.91
N ARG A 222 -14.69 21.80 -14.25
CA ARG A 222 -14.49 20.48 -14.89
C ARG A 222 -13.13 19.94 -14.46
N ARG A 223 -13.14 18.82 -13.76
CA ARG A 223 -11.94 18.29 -13.09
C ARG A 223 -12.04 16.78 -12.98
N GLN A 224 -10.95 16.10 -13.27
CA GLN A 224 -10.79 14.68 -12.95
C GLN A 224 -10.48 14.51 -11.45
N PRO A 225 -10.90 13.39 -10.83
CA PRO A 225 -10.48 13.02 -9.47
C PRO A 225 -8.99 13.26 -9.25
N ARG A 226 -8.64 13.89 -8.13
CA ARG A 226 -7.25 14.05 -7.70
C ARG A 226 -6.87 12.88 -6.80
N SER A 227 -5.58 12.54 -6.81
CA SER A 227 -5.09 11.52 -5.89
C SER A 227 -5.33 11.95 -4.44
N GLU A 228 -5.68 10.99 -3.58
CA GLU A 228 -5.88 11.24 -2.16
C GLU A 228 -4.72 12.02 -1.53
N GLN A 229 -3.49 11.68 -1.90
CA GLN A 229 -2.29 12.37 -1.42
C GLN A 229 -2.29 13.87 -1.77
N THR A 230 -2.71 14.23 -2.99
CA THR A 230 -2.77 15.64 -3.41
C THR A 230 -3.83 16.39 -2.63
N THR A 231 -5.02 15.79 -2.48
CA THR A 231 -6.11 16.37 -1.68
C THR A 231 -5.66 16.58 -0.22
N ARG A 232 -4.98 15.58 0.36
CA ARG A 232 -4.43 15.68 1.72
C ARG A 232 -3.41 16.80 1.87
N LEU A 233 -2.48 16.93 0.92
CA LEU A 233 -1.46 17.97 0.93
C LEU A 233 -2.08 19.37 0.84
N ASN A 234 -2.99 19.59 -0.11
CA ASN A 234 -3.62 20.89 -0.31
C ASN A 234 -4.40 21.35 0.93
N LEU A 235 -5.18 20.46 1.56
CA LEU A 235 -5.88 20.81 2.79
C LEU A 235 -4.89 21.05 3.92
N ARG A 236 -3.91 20.16 4.13
CA ARG A 236 -2.89 20.31 5.18
C ARG A 236 -2.16 21.64 5.09
N TRP A 237 -1.82 22.09 3.87
CA TRP A 237 -1.17 23.39 3.67
C TRP A 237 -2.11 24.58 3.93
N ALA A 238 -3.41 24.44 3.68
CA ALA A 238 -4.41 25.48 3.93
C ALA A 238 -4.88 25.54 5.39
N MET A 239 -4.85 24.42 6.13
CA MET A 239 -5.41 24.31 7.48
C MET A 239 -4.95 25.40 8.46
N PRO A 240 -3.66 25.79 8.52
CA PRO A 240 -3.25 26.85 9.43
C PRO A 240 -3.97 28.18 9.18
N ALA A 241 -4.22 28.51 7.90
CA ALA A 241 -4.96 29.72 7.54
C ALA A 241 -6.45 29.60 7.86
N LEU A 242 -7.07 28.44 7.54
CA LEU A 242 -8.48 28.18 7.85
C LEU A 242 -8.75 28.26 9.37
N ALA A 243 -7.90 27.64 10.17
CA ALA A 243 -7.98 27.68 11.63
C ALA A 243 -7.75 29.10 12.16
N HIS A 244 -6.77 29.83 11.61
CA HIS A 244 -6.52 31.22 11.99
C HIS A 244 -7.76 32.11 11.75
N TRP A 245 -8.36 32.04 10.56
CA TRP A 245 -9.57 32.82 10.26
C TRP A 245 -10.74 32.45 11.17
N ALA A 246 -10.94 31.16 11.47
CA ALA A 246 -11.94 30.73 12.44
C ALA A 246 -11.69 31.33 13.84
N THR A 247 -10.43 31.37 14.30
CA THR A 247 -10.10 32.00 15.59
C THR A 247 -10.27 33.51 15.60
N GLN A 248 -10.22 34.17 14.45
CA GLN A 248 -10.51 35.61 14.32
C GLN A 248 -12.01 35.92 14.23
N GLY A 249 -12.87 34.89 14.28
CA GLY A 249 -14.32 35.02 14.27
C GLY A 249 -14.96 34.87 12.89
N HIS A 250 -14.20 34.58 11.84
CA HIS A 250 -14.79 34.30 10.52
C HIS A 250 -15.52 32.96 10.52
N THR A 251 -16.80 32.98 10.14
CA THR A 251 -17.64 31.77 10.15
C THR A 251 -17.75 31.11 8.79
N SER A 252 -17.47 31.84 7.71
CA SER A 252 -17.54 31.39 6.32
C SER A 252 -16.35 31.91 5.49
N LEU A 253 -15.91 31.13 4.51
CA LEU A 253 -14.91 31.56 3.51
C LEU A 253 -15.42 32.66 2.57
N ARG A 254 -16.73 32.93 2.58
CA ARG A 254 -17.34 34.04 1.84
C ARG A 254 -16.98 35.40 2.42
N GLU A 255 -16.64 35.45 3.71
CA GLU A 255 -16.22 36.67 4.41
C GLU A 255 -14.79 37.06 4.10
N ILE A 256 -13.97 36.11 3.63
CA ILE A 256 -12.53 36.27 3.46
C ILE A 256 -12.22 37.20 2.28
N THR A 257 -11.52 38.28 2.59
CA THR A 257 -11.06 39.29 1.64
C THR A 257 -9.65 39.00 1.13
N VAL A 258 -9.21 39.80 0.14
CA VAL A 258 -7.82 39.75 -0.35
C VAL A 258 -6.82 40.11 0.75
N ASP A 259 -7.19 41.03 1.65
CA ASP A 259 -6.31 41.51 2.71
C ASP A 259 -6.17 40.49 3.83
N ASP A 260 -7.24 39.72 4.13
CA ASP A 260 -7.17 38.57 5.04
C ASP A 260 -6.23 37.49 4.52
N VAL A 261 -6.26 37.24 3.19
CA VAL A 261 -5.32 36.31 2.54
C VAL A 261 -3.89 36.82 2.61
N ARG A 262 -3.65 38.13 2.40
CA ARG A 262 -2.30 38.70 2.49
C ARG A 262 -1.75 38.62 3.91
N THR A 263 -2.60 38.87 4.90
CA THR A 263 -2.24 38.90 6.32
C THR A 263 -1.88 37.51 6.83
N VAL A 264 -2.62 36.47 6.43
CA VAL A 264 -2.38 35.10 6.92
C VAL A 264 -1.19 34.41 6.25
N LEU A 265 -0.84 34.81 5.02
CA LEU A 265 0.24 34.16 4.28
C LEU A 265 1.60 34.48 4.92
N PRO A 266 2.47 33.46 5.13
CA PRO A 266 3.85 33.69 5.55
C PRO A 266 4.58 34.69 4.63
N PRO A 267 5.59 35.42 5.13
CA PRO A 267 6.23 36.49 4.37
C PRO A 267 6.93 35.99 3.10
N ALA A 268 7.61 34.83 3.13
CA ALA A 268 8.37 34.31 2.00
C ALA A 268 8.58 32.78 2.07
N GLY A 269 9.25 32.26 1.04
CA GLY A 269 9.78 30.89 0.99
C GLY A 269 8.73 29.80 0.79
N ASN A 270 9.17 28.55 1.03
CA ASN A 270 8.32 27.37 0.86
C ASN A 270 7.03 27.39 1.72
N PRO A 271 7.01 27.90 2.97
CA PRO A 271 5.77 28.04 3.74
C PRO A 271 4.71 28.89 3.03
N ARG A 272 5.11 30.03 2.44
CA ARG A 272 4.20 30.89 1.67
C ARG A 272 3.68 30.19 0.41
N SER A 273 4.56 29.52 -0.33
CA SER A 273 4.19 28.82 -1.57
C SER A 273 3.23 27.65 -1.32
N THR A 274 3.51 26.83 -0.31
CA THR A 274 2.68 25.67 0.06
C THR A 274 1.30 26.11 0.56
N MET A 275 1.24 27.03 1.54
CA MET A 275 -0.02 27.57 2.04
C MET A 275 -0.83 28.23 0.91
N GLY A 276 -0.17 29.06 0.11
CA GLY A 276 -0.78 29.71 -1.05
C GLY A 276 -1.32 28.72 -2.08
N SER A 277 -0.63 27.60 -2.32
CA SER A 277 -1.09 26.55 -3.23
C SER A 277 -2.31 25.80 -2.68
N GLY A 278 -2.32 25.50 -1.37
CA GLY A 278 -3.48 24.93 -0.68
C GLY A 278 -4.71 25.84 -0.76
N LEU A 279 -4.55 27.11 -0.39
CA LEU A 279 -5.61 28.12 -0.46
C LEU A 279 -6.11 28.35 -1.89
N ARG A 280 -5.20 28.46 -2.87
CA ARG A 280 -5.57 28.59 -4.29
C ARG A 280 -6.36 27.38 -4.78
N SER A 281 -6.00 26.17 -4.35
CA SER A 281 -6.77 24.97 -4.66
C SER A 281 -8.21 25.04 -4.14
N ILE A 282 -8.40 25.43 -2.87
CA ILE A 282 -9.72 25.52 -2.24
C ILE A 282 -10.56 26.64 -2.87
N LEU A 283 -10.07 27.89 -2.78
CA LEU A 283 -10.84 29.08 -3.16
C LEU A 283 -11.18 29.13 -4.65
N THR A 284 -10.31 28.59 -5.51
CA THR A 284 -10.60 28.50 -6.95
C THR A 284 -11.74 27.53 -7.24
N VAL A 285 -11.80 26.38 -6.54
CA VAL A 285 -12.90 25.42 -6.70
C VAL A 285 -14.19 26.00 -6.18
N LEU A 286 -14.18 26.63 -5.00
CA LEU A 286 -15.38 27.22 -4.40
C LEU A 286 -15.93 28.38 -5.23
N LYS A 287 -15.05 29.19 -5.84
CA LYS A 287 -15.48 30.20 -6.82
C LYS A 287 -16.14 29.57 -8.04
N ALA A 288 -15.56 28.50 -8.58
CA ALA A 288 -16.10 27.81 -9.75
C ALA A 288 -17.44 27.11 -9.46
N ARG A 289 -17.64 26.60 -8.23
CA ARG A 289 -18.91 26.06 -7.72
C ARG A 289 -19.91 27.13 -7.29
N LYS A 290 -19.59 28.41 -7.51
CA LYS A 290 -20.41 29.59 -7.16
C LYS A 290 -20.73 29.69 -5.65
N VAL A 291 -19.96 29.01 -4.80
CA VAL A 291 -19.99 29.17 -3.35
C VAL A 291 -19.41 30.54 -2.98
N LEU A 292 -18.29 30.91 -3.60
CA LEU A 292 -17.69 32.23 -3.43
C LEU A 292 -18.10 33.17 -4.57
N PHE A 293 -18.37 34.42 -4.23
CA PHE A 293 -18.61 35.47 -5.21
C PHE A 293 -17.31 35.92 -5.89
N ILE A 294 -16.23 36.08 -5.14
CA ILE A 294 -14.88 36.45 -5.62
C ILE A 294 -13.87 35.40 -5.15
N ASN A 295 -12.80 35.18 -5.92
CA ASN A 295 -11.67 34.39 -5.46
C ASN A 295 -10.61 35.33 -4.85
N PRO A 296 -10.48 35.43 -3.51
CA PRO A 296 -9.64 36.44 -2.86
C PRO A 296 -8.14 36.20 -3.06
N ILE A 297 -7.72 34.99 -3.44
CA ILE A 297 -6.30 34.67 -3.71
C ILE A 297 -5.91 34.79 -5.19
N ALA A 298 -6.86 35.10 -6.10
CA ALA A 298 -6.62 35.07 -7.55
C ALA A 298 -5.49 35.99 -8.01
N ARG A 299 -5.31 37.13 -7.36
CA ARG A 299 -4.27 38.14 -7.68
C ARG A 299 -3.15 38.21 -6.63
N VAL A 300 -3.08 37.25 -5.71
CA VAL A 300 -2.06 37.23 -4.66
C VAL A 300 -0.89 36.38 -5.11
N HIS A 301 0.30 36.99 -5.13
CA HIS A 301 1.54 36.27 -5.42
C HIS A 301 1.97 35.43 -4.20
N THR A 302 2.13 34.12 -4.44
CA THR A 302 2.45 33.13 -3.39
C THR A 302 3.89 32.64 -3.45
N GLY A 303 4.67 33.09 -4.44
CA GLY A 303 6.02 32.57 -4.70
C GLY A 303 6.00 31.18 -5.33
N GLY A 304 7.20 30.70 -5.68
CA GLY A 304 7.45 29.34 -6.10
C GLY A 304 7.83 28.44 -4.93
N HIS A 305 7.65 27.13 -5.09
CA HIS A 305 8.23 26.18 -4.15
C HIS A 305 9.75 26.28 -4.21
N GLU A 306 10.37 26.21 -3.04
CA GLU A 306 11.83 26.14 -2.93
C GLU A 306 12.33 24.97 -3.79
N ARG A 307 13.21 25.30 -4.73
CA ARG A 307 13.91 24.32 -5.56
C ARG A 307 15.23 24.05 -4.85
N ARG A 308 15.49 22.79 -4.51
CA ARG A 308 16.81 22.39 -4.01
C ARG A 308 17.74 22.24 -5.20
N ASP A 309 18.99 22.65 -5.09
CA ASP A 309 19.95 22.34 -6.14
C ASP A 309 20.26 20.84 -6.11
N PRO A 310 20.29 20.16 -7.27
CA PRO A 310 20.67 18.75 -7.31
C PRO A 310 22.11 18.61 -6.82
N MET A 311 22.32 17.75 -5.83
CA MET A 311 23.65 17.46 -5.28
C MET A 311 24.04 16.02 -5.61
N PRO A 312 25.34 15.75 -5.88
CA PRO A 312 25.84 14.39 -6.03
C PRO A 312 25.51 13.52 -4.82
N ALA A 313 25.26 12.23 -5.07
CA ALA A 313 25.04 11.27 -4.02
C ALA A 313 26.35 10.95 -3.29
N HIS A 314 26.28 10.57 -2.00
CA HIS A 314 27.46 10.13 -1.27
C HIS A 314 27.98 8.80 -1.84
N ALA A 315 29.10 8.84 -2.56
CA ALA A 315 29.65 7.71 -3.30
C ALA A 315 29.85 6.45 -2.44
N ALA A 316 30.21 6.60 -1.17
CA ALA A 316 30.37 5.48 -0.25
C ALA A 316 29.05 4.73 -0.01
N HIS A 317 27.95 5.47 0.26
CA HIS A 317 26.62 4.88 0.46
C HIS A 317 26.08 4.25 -0.82
N VAL A 318 26.31 4.87 -1.98
CA VAL A 318 25.92 4.30 -3.28
C VAL A 318 26.64 2.97 -3.52
N ARG A 319 27.95 2.93 -3.26
CA ARG A 319 28.76 1.72 -3.38
C ARG A 319 28.25 0.62 -2.43
N GLU A 320 28.03 0.94 -1.17
CA GLU A 320 27.48 0.01 -0.19
C GLU A 320 26.14 -0.57 -0.66
N ALA A 321 25.20 0.27 -1.10
CA ALA A 321 23.90 -0.17 -1.61
C ALA A 321 24.01 -1.04 -2.89
N LEU A 322 24.95 -0.73 -3.78
CA LEU A 322 25.26 -1.55 -4.96
C LEU A 322 25.86 -2.92 -4.61
N HIS A 323 26.56 -3.04 -3.49
CA HIS A 323 27.18 -4.28 -3.02
C HIS A 323 26.37 -4.95 -1.88
N SER A 324 25.16 -4.46 -1.61
CA SER A 324 24.28 -5.02 -0.58
C SER A 324 24.02 -6.52 -0.84
N PRO A 325 24.06 -7.36 0.21
CA PRO A 325 23.69 -8.77 0.11
C PRO A 325 22.20 -8.98 -0.17
N ASP A 326 21.35 -7.97 0.10
CA ASP A 326 19.95 -7.97 -0.35
C ASP A 326 19.92 -7.69 -1.87
N PRO A 327 19.56 -8.68 -2.71
CA PRO A 327 19.55 -8.50 -4.16
C PRO A 327 18.53 -7.47 -4.63
N ALA A 328 17.45 -7.23 -3.86
CA ALA A 328 16.49 -6.18 -4.18
C ALA A 328 17.13 -4.79 -4.06
N CYS A 329 17.88 -4.55 -2.97
CA CYS A 329 18.58 -3.30 -2.74
C CYS A 329 19.61 -3.04 -3.85
N ALA A 330 20.43 -4.04 -4.18
CA ALA A 330 21.43 -3.93 -5.22
C ALA A 330 20.81 -3.65 -6.61
N ALA A 331 19.75 -4.38 -7.00
CA ALA A 331 19.09 -4.19 -8.28
C ALA A 331 18.37 -2.83 -8.40
N LEU A 332 17.66 -2.40 -7.35
CA LEU A 332 17.00 -1.09 -7.32
C LEU A 332 18.01 0.05 -7.41
N THR A 333 19.08 -0.03 -6.63
CA THR A 333 20.16 0.96 -6.63
C THR A 333 20.79 1.04 -8.01
N ALA A 334 21.09 -0.10 -8.65
CA ALA A 334 21.67 -0.15 -9.97
C ALA A 334 20.76 0.48 -11.05
N LEU A 335 19.48 0.13 -11.06
CA LEU A 335 18.53 0.72 -12.01
C LEU A 335 18.38 2.25 -11.82
N ALA A 336 18.40 2.73 -10.58
CA ALA A 336 18.31 4.16 -10.29
C ALA A 336 19.62 4.90 -10.65
N ILE A 337 20.78 4.38 -10.26
CA ILE A 337 22.06 5.08 -10.44
C ILE A 337 22.64 4.98 -11.85
N PHE A 338 22.34 3.93 -12.63
CA PHE A 338 22.84 3.81 -14.00
C PHE A 338 21.87 4.38 -15.04
N HIS A 339 20.56 4.25 -14.81
CA HIS A 339 19.52 4.64 -15.77
C HIS A 339 18.61 5.77 -15.28
N GLY A 340 18.84 6.28 -14.08
CA GLY A 340 18.09 7.40 -13.54
C GLY A 340 16.60 7.10 -13.37
N LEU A 341 16.16 5.85 -13.14
CA LEU A 341 14.73 5.55 -13.10
C LEU A 341 14.02 6.21 -11.90
N ARG A 342 12.81 6.73 -12.12
CA ARG A 342 11.96 7.30 -11.07
C ARG A 342 11.36 6.19 -10.21
N SER A 343 11.04 6.50 -8.97
CA SER A 343 10.31 5.58 -8.08
C SER A 343 9.00 5.07 -8.71
N GLY A 344 8.26 5.93 -9.41
CA GLY A 344 7.06 5.50 -10.14
C GLY A 344 7.34 4.45 -11.22
N GLU A 345 8.42 4.62 -11.99
CA GLU A 345 8.82 3.71 -13.08
C GLU A 345 9.27 2.36 -12.50
N LEU A 346 10.13 2.38 -11.49
CA LEU A 346 10.60 1.18 -10.79
C LEU A 346 9.46 0.37 -10.17
N ARG A 347 8.42 1.04 -9.62
CA ARG A 347 7.25 0.37 -9.02
C ARG A 347 6.34 -0.29 -10.05
N ASN A 348 6.25 0.30 -11.23
CA ASN A 348 5.27 -0.10 -12.25
C ASN A 348 5.87 -1.04 -13.30
N MET A 349 7.18 -1.27 -13.28
CA MET A 349 7.87 -2.16 -14.21
C MET A 349 7.36 -3.60 -14.11
N HIS A 350 7.00 -4.19 -15.25
CA HIS A 350 6.60 -5.58 -15.39
C HIS A 350 7.75 -6.45 -15.94
N LEU A 351 7.66 -7.76 -15.72
CA LEU A 351 8.61 -8.72 -16.29
C LEU A 351 8.65 -8.66 -17.82
N VAL A 352 7.51 -8.43 -18.46
CA VAL A 352 7.40 -8.31 -19.94
C VAL A 352 8.07 -7.07 -20.51
N ASP A 353 8.38 -6.08 -19.66
CA ASP A 353 9.11 -4.89 -20.09
C ASP A 353 10.61 -5.15 -20.23
N LEU A 354 11.10 -6.30 -19.73
CA LEU A 354 12.49 -6.73 -19.77
C LEU A 354 12.68 -7.78 -20.89
N ALA A 355 13.45 -7.44 -21.92
CA ALA A 355 13.78 -8.36 -23.00
C ALA A 355 15.18 -8.07 -23.55
N ASP A 356 15.99 -9.09 -23.79
CA ASP A 356 17.31 -9.00 -24.47
C ASP A 356 18.25 -7.94 -23.88
N GLY A 357 18.28 -7.82 -22.55
CA GLY A 357 19.08 -6.80 -21.86
C GLY A 357 18.58 -5.37 -22.05
N ARG A 358 17.34 -5.19 -22.51
CA ARG A 358 16.66 -3.90 -22.64
C ARG A 358 15.49 -3.82 -21.68
N LEU A 359 15.19 -2.59 -21.27
CA LEU A 359 14.03 -2.26 -20.46
C LEU A 359 13.16 -1.25 -21.21
N LYS A 360 11.89 -1.59 -21.41
CA LYS A 360 10.87 -0.67 -21.92
C LYS A 360 10.27 0.13 -20.77
N VAL A 361 10.34 1.46 -20.84
CA VAL A 361 9.73 2.36 -19.86
C VAL A 361 8.94 3.43 -20.59
N ALA A 362 7.61 3.42 -20.47
CA ALA A 362 6.74 4.34 -21.20
C ALA A 362 7.08 4.35 -22.70
N ASN A 363 7.51 5.49 -23.23
CA ASN A 363 7.85 5.68 -24.65
C ASN A 363 9.34 5.54 -24.96
N ARG A 364 10.16 5.03 -24.02
CA ARG A 364 11.61 4.85 -24.21
C ARG A 364 12.04 3.40 -23.99
N THR A 365 13.09 2.99 -24.70
CA THR A 365 13.77 1.72 -24.52
C THR A 365 15.19 1.99 -24.06
N ILE A 366 15.56 1.41 -22.92
CA ILE A 366 16.84 1.61 -22.25
C ILE A 366 17.65 0.33 -22.43
N LEU A 367 18.85 0.42 -23.03
CA LEU A 367 19.82 -0.67 -22.99
C LEU A 367 20.41 -0.74 -21.58
N LEU A 368 20.23 -1.88 -20.90
CA LEU A 368 20.67 -2.04 -19.52
C LEU A 368 22.19 -2.12 -19.45
N ALA A 369 22.80 -1.35 -18.56
CA ALA A 369 24.24 -1.40 -18.33
C ALA A 369 24.64 -2.75 -17.71
N ASP A 370 25.86 -3.21 -18.00
CA ASP A 370 26.37 -4.52 -17.54
C ASP A 370 26.22 -4.71 -16.01
N PRO A 371 26.57 -3.73 -15.16
CA PRO A 371 26.39 -3.86 -13.71
C PRO A 371 24.92 -3.99 -13.27
N VAL A 372 23.99 -3.45 -14.06
CA VAL A 372 22.55 -3.55 -13.83
C VAL A 372 22.04 -4.93 -14.21
N ARG A 373 22.48 -5.47 -15.37
CA ARG A 373 22.08 -6.81 -15.82
C ARG A 373 22.45 -7.88 -14.79
N VAL A 374 23.66 -7.82 -14.23
CA VAL A 374 24.13 -8.75 -13.20
C VAL A 374 23.25 -8.71 -11.95
N ARG A 375 22.96 -7.52 -11.42
CA ARG A 375 22.18 -7.36 -10.18
C ARG A 375 20.70 -7.67 -10.39
N LEU A 376 20.17 -7.28 -11.55
CA LEU A 376 18.80 -7.59 -11.91
C LEU A 376 18.60 -9.10 -12.07
N ALA A 377 19.55 -9.81 -12.70
CA ALA A 377 19.52 -11.27 -12.78
C ALA A 377 19.53 -11.91 -11.39
N ALA A 378 20.43 -11.49 -10.49
CA ALA A 378 20.46 -11.98 -9.12
C ALA A 378 19.15 -11.75 -8.35
N TRP A 379 18.50 -10.60 -8.56
CA TRP A 379 17.16 -10.32 -8.03
C TRP A 379 16.10 -11.23 -8.64
N LEU A 380 16.08 -11.42 -9.95
CA LEU A 380 15.11 -12.27 -10.63
C LEU A 380 15.25 -13.74 -10.19
N ASP A 381 16.47 -14.23 -10.02
CA ASP A 381 16.75 -15.57 -9.49
C ASP A 381 16.27 -15.72 -8.04
N TYR A 382 16.52 -14.72 -7.20
CA TYR A 382 15.98 -14.69 -5.84
C TYR A 382 14.44 -14.68 -5.85
N ARG A 383 13.83 -13.84 -6.67
CA ARG A 383 12.38 -13.70 -6.81
C ARG A 383 11.74 -15.03 -7.23
N THR A 384 12.28 -15.69 -8.25
CA THR A 384 11.78 -16.97 -8.76
C THR A 384 11.92 -18.07 -7.71
N ARG A 385 13.04 -18.14 -6.97
CA ARG A 385 13.20 -19.11 -5.88
C ARG A 385 12.26 -18.84 -4.70
N ARG A 386 12.05 -17.56 -4.35
CA ARG A 386 11.27 -17.17 -3.17
C ARG A 386 9.76 -17.27 -3.39
N TRP A 387 9.31 -17.04 -4.61
CA TRP A 387 7.91 -17.04 -5.02
C TRP A 387 7.72 -17.71 -6.40
N PRO A 388 7.97 -19.03 -6.51
CA PRO A 388 7.96 -19.74 -7.80
C PRO A 388 6.59 -19.75 -8.50
N SER A 389 5.51 -19.69 -7.72
CA SER A 389 4.13 -19.73 -8.21
C SER A 389 3.51 -18.36 -8.42
N THR A 390 4.19 -17.25 -8.11
CA THR A 390 3.58 -15.91 -8.12
C THR A 390 3.03 -15.54 -9.50
N ALA A 391 1.77 -15.08 -9.52
CA ALA A 391 1.17 -14.49 -10.71
C ALA A 391 1.41 -12.97 -10.82
N ASN A 392 2.17 -12.38 -9.89
CA ASN A 392 2.41 -10.94 -9.89
C ASN A 392 3.31 -10.55 -11.09
N PRO A 393 2.87 -9.68 -12.02
CA PRO A 393 3.66 -9.32 -13.19
C PRO A 393 4.81 -8.36 -12.87
N HIS A 394 4.79 -7.70 -11.71
CA HIS A 394 5.79 -6.71 -11.34
C HIS A 394 7.16 -7.35 -11.07
N VAL A 395 8.21 -6.63 -11.47
CA VAL A 395 9.59 -7.08 -11.28
C VAL A 395 9.94 -7.14 -9.79
N PHE A 396 9.58 -6.11 -9.03
CA PHE A 396 9.87 -6.06 -7.60
C PHE A 396 8.70 -6.52 -6.75
N LEU A 397 8.96 -7.43 -5.82
CA LEU A 397 7.99 -8.06 -4.94
C LEU A 397 8.48 -8.00 -3.49
N ASN A 398 7.52 -8.11 -2.58
CA ASN A 398 7.74 -8.39 -1.17
C ASN A 398 6.67 -9.36 -0.67
N HIS A 399 6.78 -9.76 0.60
CA HIS A 399 5.85 -10.70 1.21
C HIS A 399 4.37 -10.26 1.19
N ARG A 400 4.08 -8.96 1.00
CA ARG A 400 2.71 -8.42 1.00
C ARG A 400 2.05 -8.47 -0.37
N ASN A 401 2.81 -8.28 -1.45
CA ASN A 401 2.25 -8.23 -2.81
C ASN A 401 2.58 -9.46 -3.66
N ALA A 402 3.48 -10.35 -3.22
CA ALA A 402 3.85 -11.53 -3.99
C ALA A 402 2.68 -12.50 -4.26
N THR A 403 1.64 -12.50 -3.44
CA THR A 403 0.43 -13.31 -3.64
C THR A 403 -0.71 -12.50 -4.26
N ARG A 404 -0.42 -11.32 -4.79
CA ARG A 404 -1.37 -10.41 -5.45
C ARG A 404 -0.84 -10.02 -6.81
N THR A 405 -1.60 -9.21 -7.53
CA THR A 405 -1.19 -8.61 -8.81
C THR A 405 -0.81 -7.15 -8.71
N GLU A 406 -0.85 -6.58 -7.49
CA GLU A 406 -0.52 -5.18 -7.25
C GLU A 406 0.99 -4.94 -7.13
N ARG A 407 1.40 -3.72 -7.49
CA ARG A 407 2.76 -3.21 -7.26
C ARG A 407 3.11 -3.06 -5.78
N VAL A 408 4.41 -3.01 -5.49
CA VAL A 408 4.92 -2.66 -4.15
C VAL A 408 4.51 -1.24 -3.73
N GLY A 409 4.30 -1.05 -2.43
CA GLY A 409 4.04 0.25 -1.84
C GLY A 409 5.25 1.20 -1.93
N GLY A 410 5.01 2.51 -2.09
CA GLY A 410 6.07 3.47 -2.38
C GLY A 410 7.14 3.61 -1.30
N ARG A 411 6.77 3.41 -0.03
CA ARG A 411 7.69 3.44 1.10
C ARG A 411 8.73 2.29 1.06
N TRP A 412 8.41 1.19 0.39
CA TRP A 412 9.26 -0.01 0.38
C TRP A 412 10.66 0.26 -0.16
N PHE A 413 10.78 1.05 -1.23
CA PHE A 413 12.08 1.35 -1.82
C PHE A 413 12.98 2.16 -0.89
N GLY A 414 12.46 3.20 -0.24
CA GLY A 414 13.24 4.00 0.71
C GLY A 414 13.74 3.16 1.88
N LEU A 415 12.92 2.24 2.38
CA LEU A 415 13.31 1.30 3.44
C LEU A 415 14.32 0.24 2.97
N LYS A 416 14.31 -0.11 1.67
CA LYS A 416 15.20 -1.13 1.12
C LYS A 416 16.59 -0.61 0.76
N ILE A 417 16.65 0.59 0.20
CA ILE A 417 17.90 1.17 -0.30
C ILE A 417 18.60 1.99 0.79
N GLY A 418 17.85 2.61 1.72
CA GLY A 418 18.39 3.57 2.68
C GLY A 418 18.72 4.95 2.09
N ILE A 419 18.68 5.08 0.75
CA ILE A 419 18.90 6.33 0.01
C ILE A 419 17.62 6.68 -0.75
N PRO A 420 17.17 7.94 -0.77
CA PRO A 420 16.07 8.35 -1.62
C PRO A 420 16.39 8.09 -3.11
N ILE A 421 15.48 7.43 -3.83
CA ILE A 421 15.65 7.18 -5.28
C ILE A 421 15.89 8.48 -6.05
N GLN A 422 15.28 9.59 -5.61
CA GLN A 422 15.48 10.89 -6.24
C GLN A 422 16.96 11.31 -6.19
N THR A 423 17.67 11.06 -5.09
CA THR A 423 19.10 11.36 -4.95
C THR A 423 19.95 10.55 -5.93
N LEU A 424 19.68 9.25 -6.07
CA LEU A 424 20.39 8.40 -7.05
C LEU A 424 20.10 8.83 -8.49
N ARG A 425 18.87 9.24 -8.78
CA ARG A 425 18.48 9.74 -10.10
C ARG A 425 19.15 11.08 -10.40
N GLU A 426 19.16 12.01 -9.44
CA GLU A 426 19.80 13.32 -9.58
C GLU A 426 21.31 13.17 -9.83
N ASP A 427 21.99 12.30 -9.07
CA ASP A 427 23.39 11.96 -9.27
C ASP A 427 23.69 11.48 -10.70
N ARG A 428 22.88 10.55 -11.21
CA ARG A 428 23.05 10.04 -12.58
C ARG A 428 22.85 11.12 -13.65
N ILE A 429 21.90 12.03 -13.43
CA ILE A 429 21.62 13.14 -14.35
C ILE A 429 22.78 14.13 -14.33
N LEU A 430 23.27 14.50 -13.14
CA LEU A 430 24.44 15.38 -12.97
C LEU A 430 25.66 14.79 -13.67
N HIS A 431 25.94 13.50 -13.48
CA HIS A 431 27.03 12.81 -14.17
C HIS A 431 26.88 12.88 -15.70
N GLU A 432 25.68 12.68 -16.26
CA GLU A 432 25.48 12.82 -17.71
C GLU A 432 25.70 14.25 -18.20
N ALA A 433 25.20 15.24 -17.45
CA ALA A 433 25.37 16.64 -17.78
C ALA A 433 26.85 17.03 -17.83
N LEU A 434 27.64 16.58 -16.86
CA LEU A 434 29.09 16.79 -16.82
C LEU A 434 29.81 16.14 -18.01
N VAL A 435 29.52 14.86 -18.29
CA VAL A 435 30.19 14.10 -19.36
C VAL A 435 29.86 14.64 -20.76
N THR A 436 28.68 15.21 -20.95
CA THR A 436 28.20 15.67 -22.26
C THR A 436 28.37 17.17 -22.48
N GLY A 437 28.98 17.89 -21.53
CA GLY A 437 29.11 19.35 -21.58
C GLY A 437 27.75 20.07 -21.52
N GLY A 438 26.74 19.45 -20.92
CA GLY A 438 25.41 20.04 -20.75
C GLY A 438 24.48 19.91 -21.96
N ASP A 439 24.58 18.83 -22.75
CA ASP A 439 23.63 18.58 -23.85
C ASP A 439 22.20 18.33 -23.30
N VAL A 440 21.40 19.39 -23.29
CA VAL A 440 20.03 19.41 -22.78
C VAL A 440 19.14 18.39 -23.50
N ARG A 441 19.29 18.27 -24.82
CA ARG A 441 18.45 17.37 -25.61
C ARG A 441 18.72 15.92 -25.23
N ARG A 442 20.00 15.57 -25.10
CA ARG A 442 20.42 14.24 -24.64
C ARG A 442 19.93 13.93 -23.22
N ILE A 443 19.99 14.89 -22.29
CA ILE A 443 19.45 14.73 -20.94
C ILE A 443 17.93 14.49 -20.97
N CYS A 444 17.20 15.26 -21.78
CA CYS A 444 15.76 15.09 -21.99
C CYS A 444 15.43 13.68 -22.52
N ASP A 445 16.13 13.24 -23.57
CA ASP A 445 15.89 11.96 -24.22
C ASP A 445 16.23 10.77 -23.30
N LEU A 446 17.36 10.84 -22.57
CA LEU A 446 17.80 9.77 -21.68
C LEU A 446 16.91 9.64 -20.45
N PHE A 447 16.48 10.74 -19.84
CA PHE A 447 15.82 10.72 -18.53
C PHE A 447 14.32 11.06 -18.56
N GLY A 448 13.77 11.40 -19.72
CA GLY A 448 12.37 11.82 -19.87
C GLY A 448 12.07 13.10 -19.10
N LEU A 449 12.98 14.08 -19.17
CA LEU A 449 12.82 15.40 -18.57
C LEU A 449 12.25 16.39 -19.59
N THR A 450 11.49 17.38 -19.11
CA THR A 450 11.21 18.58 -19.91
C THR A 450 12.47 19.43 -20.03
N VAL A 451 12.52 20.31 -21.02
CA VAL A 451 13.66 21.23 -21.20
C VAL A 451 13.90 22.05 -19.92
N GLU A 452 12.86 22.68 -19.36
CA GLU A 452 12.98 23.42 -18.08
C GLU A 452 13.51 22.54 -16.94
N GLY A 453 13.05 21.28 -16.87
CA GLY A 453 13.52 20.33 -15.86
C GLY A 453 14.97 19.90 -16.05
N ALA A 454 15.46 19.83 -17.29
CA ALA A 454 16.84 19.50 -17.61
C ALA A 454 17.80 20.65 -17.35
N LEU A 455 17.39 21.90 -17.60
CA LEU A 455 18.19 23.10 -17.34
C LEU A 455 18.66 23.21 -15.88
N ARG A 456 17.89 22.66 -14.92
CA ARG A 456 18.25 22.60 -13.49
C ARG A 456 19.55 21.81 -13.20
N TYR A 457 20.01 20.96 -14.12
CA TYR A 457 21.19 20.11 -13.94
C TYR A 457 22.41 20.60 -14.72
N LEU A 458 22.28 21.73 -15.44
CA LEU A 458 23.41 22.32 -16.13
C LEU A 458 24.31 23.06 -15.15
N PRO A 459 25.62 23.14 -15.42
CA PRO A 459 26.52 24.02 -14.69
C PRO A 459 25.97 25.44 -14.72
N ASN A 460 25.91 26.10 -13.56
CA ASN A 460 25.56 27.50 -13.51
C ASN A 460 26.87 28.29 -13.42
N PRO A 461 27.35 28.92 -14.51
CA PRO A 461 28.62 29.66 -14.50
C PRO A 461 28.64 30.81 -13.48
N GLU A 462 27.47 31.33 -13.05
CA GLU A 462 27.38 32.37 -12.00
C GLU A 462 27.59 31.82 -10.58
N LEU A 463 27.38 30.52 -10.34
CA LEU A 463 27.61 29.86 -9.04
C LEU A 463 28.96 29.13 -9.00
N ASP A 464 29.44 28.63 -10.14
CA ASP A 464 30.73 27.93 -10.24
C ASP A 464 31.95 28.88 -10.15
N GLY A 465 31.74 30.19 -10.24
CA GLY A 465 32.77 31.24 -10.05
C GLY A 465 32.96 31.71 -8.60
N LEU A 466 32.17 31.21 -7.65
CA LEU A 466 32.39 31.46 -6.23
C LEU A 466 33.40 30.43 -5.71
N GLU A 467 34.67 30.84 -5.62
CA GLU A 467 35.70 30.01 -4.95
C GLU A 467 35.21 29.57 -3.56
N PRO A 468 35.46 28.31 -3.16
CA PRO A 468 35.14 27.87 -1.81
C PRO A 468 35.86 28.79 -0.81
N ILE A 469 35.12 29.29 0.18
CA ILE A 469 35.68 30.08 1.28
C ILE A 469 36.80 29.23 1.89
N PRO A 470 38.06 29.71 1.92
CA PRO A 470 39.16 28.93 2.47
C PRO A 470 38.83 28.62 3.93
N ASP A 471 38.94 27.34 4.29
CA ASP A 471 38.81 26.87 5.68
C ASP A 471 39.79 27.68 6.54
N THR A 472 39.28 28.68 7.26
CA THR A 472 40.01 29.27 8.39
C THR A 472 40.17 28.18 9.44
N PRO A 473 41.39 27.75 9.78
CA PRO A 473 41.59 26.89 10.92
C PRO A 473 41.55 27.79 12.17
N GLY A 474 40.43 27.76 12.87
CA GLY A 474 40.33 28.20 14.26
C GLY A 474 39.57 27.15 15.05
N SER A 475 39.86 26.86 16.31
CA SER A 475 40.88 27.29 17.27
C SER A 475 40.46 26.69 18.60
#